data_AF-A0A8X7MJP0-F1
#
_entry.id   AF-A0A8X7MJP0-F1
#
_cell.length_a   1.000
_cell.length_b   1.000
_cell.length_c   1.000
_cell.angle_alpha   90.00
_cell.angle_beta   90.00
_cell.angle_gamma   90.00
#
_symmetry.space_group_name_H-M   'P 1'
#
loop_
_entity.id
_entity.type
_entity.pdbx_description
1 polymer ?
#
loop_
_entity_poly.entity_id
_entity_poly.type
_entity_poly.pdbx_seq_one_letter_code
_entity_poly.pdbx_strand_id
1 'polypeptide(L)'
;MADLKYTANTQLEHLHARYTGTINADTTRHEWVVNQHRDTAATIIGQPSLQSYIALAEGQSKARLRFELAEKMLQPCGPPPEERLD
;
A
#
# COMPACT_ATOMS: atom_id res chain seq x y z
N MET A 1 -14.37 -10.39 30.42
CA MET A 1 -14.58 -10.08 28.98
C MET A 1 -13.94 -8.76 28.56
N ALA A 2 -13.89 -7.73 29.41
CA ALA A 2 -13.22 -6.46 29.09
C ALA A 2 -11.71 -6.62 28.89
N ASP A 3 -11.03 -7.41 29.73
CA ASP A 3 -9.57 -7.60 29.63
C ASP A 3 -9.13 -8.26 28.33
N LEU A 4 -9.91 -9.23 27.83
CA LEU A 4 -9.61 -9.91 26.56
C LEU A 4 -9.69 -8.96 25.36
N LYS A 5 -10.67 -8.04 25.36
CA LYS A 5 -10.80 -6.99 24.33
C LYS A 5 -9.65 -5.99 24.41
N TYR A 6 -9.25 -5.60 25.61
CA TYR A 6 -8.13 -4.69 25.82
C TYR A 6 -6.81 -5.29 25.31
N THR A 7 -6.51 -6.54 25.65
CA THR A 7 -5.31 -7.24 25.15
C THR A 7 -5.34 -7.46 23.64
N ALA A 8 -6.51 -7.77 23.07
CA ALA A 8 -6.64 -7.93 21.62
C ALA A 8 -6.37 -6.62 20.87
N ASN A 9 -6.87 -5.49 21.39
CA ASN A 9 -6.64 -4.18 20.78
C ASN A 9 -5.17 -3.76 20.84
N THR A 10 -4.47 -3.98 21.96
CA THR A 10 -3.05 -3.64 22.07
C THR A 10 -2.17 -4.50 21.15
N GLN A 11 -2.53 -5.77 20.96
CA GLN A 11 -1.86 -6.63 19.97
C GLN A 11 -2.05 -6.13 18.54
N LEU A 12 -3.26 -5.69 18.19
CA LEU A 12 -3.57 -5.13 16.88
C LEU A 12 -2.82 -3.81 16.63
N GLU A 13 -2.80 -2.92 17.61
CA GLU A 13 -2.04 -1.65 17.56
C GLU A 13 -0.54 -1.91 17.34
N HIS A 14 0.02 -2.93 18.00
CA HIS A 14 1.41 -3.32 17.78
C HIS A 14 1.67 -3.81 16.34
N LEU A 15 0.73 -4.55 15.74
CA LEU A 15 0.84 -4.96 14.33
C LEU A 15 0.75 -3.75 13.39
N HIS A 16 -0.19 -2.83 13.64
CA HIS A 16 -0.33 -1.59 12.86
C HIS A 16 0.95 -0.74 12.88
N ALA A 17 1.63 -0.68 14.04
CA ALA A 17 2.88 0.06 14.19
C ALA A 17 4.06 -0.60 13.45
N ARG A 18 4.09 -1.93 13.36
CA ARG A 18 5.20 -2.68 12.77
C ARG A 18 5.07 -2.91 11.27
N TYR A 19 3.85 -3.17 10.81
CA TYR A 19 3.57 -3.61 9.44
C TYR A 19 2.60 -2.64 8.78
N THR A 20 3.16 -1.71 8.01
CA THR A 20 2.39 -0.81 7.14
C THR A 20 1.46 -1.63 6.24
N GLY A 21 0.19 -1.24 6.19
CA GLY A 21 -0.83 -1.94 5.40
C GLY A 21 -1.64 -2.97 6.18
N THR A 22 -1.36 -3.19 7.48
CA THR A 22 -2.26 -3.99 8.33
C THR A 22 -3.63 -3.32 8.43
N ILE A 23 -4.69 -4.09 8.23
CA ILE A 23 -6.09 -3.61 8.17
C ILE A 23 -6.90 -4.02 9.40
N ASN A 24 -7.99 -3.30 9.63
CA ASN A 24 -9.02 -3.58 10.64
C ASN A 24 -10.43 -3.49 10.01
N ALA A 25 -11.48 -3.71 10.83
CA ALA A 25 -12.86 -3.69 10.37
C ALA A 25 -13.32 -2.31 9.85
N ASP A 26 -12.68 -1.24 10.31
CA ASP A 26 -13.02 0.14 9.96
C ASP A 26 -12.21 0.66 8.76
N THR A 27 -11.32 -0.17 8.19
CA THR A 27 -10.48 0.22 7.04
C THR A 27 -11.34 0.53 5.84
N THR A 28 -11.17 1.73 5.29
CA THR A 28 -11.92 2.17 4.12
C THR A 28 -11.44 1.44 2.86
N ARG A 29 -12.33 1.37 1.85
CA ARG A 29 -11.97 0.85 0.54
C ARG A 29 -10.77 1.60 -0.06
N HIS A 30 -10.69 2.91 0.14
CA HIS A 30 -9.59 3.73 -0.38
C HIS A 30 -8.26 3.33 0.24
N GLU A 31 -8.19 3.25 1.57
CA GLU A 31 -6.96 2.86 2.29
C GLU A 31 -6.46 1.48 1.86
N TRP A 32 -7.36 0.50 1.74
CA TRP A 32 -6.98 -0.84 1.28
C TRP A 32 -6.40 -0.81 -0.14
N VAL A 33 -7.08 -0.14 -1.07
CA VAL A 33 -6.63 -0.10 -2.47
C VAL A 33 -5.30 0.67 -2.60
N VAL A 34 -5.10 1.75 -1.82
CA VAL A 34 -3.82 2.48 -1.77
C VAL A 34 -2.69 1.57 -1.32
N ASN A 35 -2.88 0.78 -0.27
CA ASN A 35 -1.86 -0.17 0.20
C ASN A 35 -1.53 -1.21 -0.88
N GLN A 36 -2.54 -1.80 -1.55
CA GLN A 36 -2.30 -2.76 -2.64
C GLN A 36 -1.48 -2.18 -3.80
N HIS A 37 -1.77 -0.92 -4.20
CA HIS A 37 -1.01 -0.27 -5.27
C HIS A 37 0.45 0.00 -4.85
N ARG A 38 0.67 0.40 -3.60
CA ARG A 38 2.01 0.61 -3.05
C ARG A 38 2.80 -0.71 -2.98
N ASP A 39 2.18 -1.80 -2.52
CA ASP A 39 2.81 -3.13 -2.45
C ASP A 39 3.18 -3.66 -3.83
N THR A 40 2.30 -3.42 -4.82
CA THR A 40 2.55 -3.78 -6.22
C THR A 40 3.74 -3.00 -6.78
N ALA A 41 3.76 -1.67 -6.60
CA ALA A 41 4.87 -0.82 -7.05
C ALA A 41 6.20 -1.21 -6.37
N ALA A 42 6.17 -1.48 -5.07
CA ALA A 42 7.34 -1.92 -4.30
C ALA A 42 7.90 -3.26 -4.82
N THR A 43 7.01 -4.22 -5.14
CA THR A 43 7.39 -5.52 -5.72
C THR A 43 8.04 -5.36 -7.08
N ILE A 44 7.45 -4.52 -7.96
CA ILE A 44 8.03 -4.23 -9.28
C ILE A 44 9.41 -3.58 -9.15
N ILE A 45 9.58 -2.65 -8.22
CA ILE A 45 10.87 -1.98 -7.98
C ILE A 45 11.91 -2.96 -7.38
N GLY A 46 11.49 -3.85 -6.50
CA GLY A 46 12.37 -4.76 -5.76
C GLY A 46 12.77 -6.02 -6.54
N GLN A 47 11.93 -6.51 -7.45
CA GLN A 47 12.15 -7.76 -8.17
C GLN A 47 12.77 -7.52 -9.57
N PRO A 48 14.02 -7.93 -9.82
CA PRO A 48 14.71 -7.60 -11.08
C PRO A 48 14.05 -8.19 -12.34
N SER A 49 13.43 -9.35 -12.25
CA SER A 49 12.74 -9.99 -13.39
C SER A 49 11.51 -9.19 -13.80
N LEU A 50 10.66 -8.83 -12.83
CA LEU A 50 9.44 -8.07 -13.08
C LEU A 50 9.76 -6.64 -13.56
N GLN A 51 10.75 -6.00 -12.93
CA GLN A 51 11.25 -4.70 -13.37
C GLN A 51 11.74 -4.73 -14.83
N SER A 52 12.48 -5.76 -15.22
CA SER A 52 13.00 -5.91 -16.59
C SER A 52 11.87 -6.15 -17.59
N TYR A 53 10.90 -6.98 -17.21
CA TYR A 53 9.73 -7.27 -18.03
C TYR A 53 8.93 -6.00 -18.34
N ILE A 54 8.61 -5.20 -17.32
CA ILE A 54 7.84 -3.97 -17.49
C ILE A 54 8.65 -2.91 -18.24
N ALA A 55 9.93 -2.73 -17.91
CA ALA A 55 10.78 -1.75 -18.59
C ALA A 55 10.91 -2.04 -20.10
N LEU A 56 10.99 -3.32 -20.48
CA LEU A 56 10.98 -3.74 -21.86
C LEU A 56 9.63 -3.46 -22.54
N ALA A 57 8.52 -3.78 -21.88
CA ALA A 57 7.17 -3.58 -22.40
C ALA A 57 6.85 -2.09 -22.63
N GLU A 58 7.30 -1.21 -21.73
CA GLU A 58 7.10 0.25 -21.85
C GLU A 58 8.17 0.94 -22.71
N GLY A 59 9.22 0.22 -23.13
CA GLY A 59 10.31 0.80 -23.93
C GLY A 59 11.15 1.85 -23.19
N GLN A 60 11.26 1.73 -21.87
CA GLN A 60 11.97 2.69 -21.02
C GLN A 60 13.19 2.07 -20.32
N SER A 61 14.07 2.91 -19.78
CA SER A 61 15.17 2.44 -18.94
C SER A 61 14.66 1.93 -17.59
N LYS A 62 15.33 0.92 -17.04
CA LYS A 62 15.04 0.38 -15.69
C LYS A 62 15.05 1.46 -14.61
N ALA A 63 15.94 2.45 -14.72
CA ALA A 63 16.05 3.55 -13.77
C ALA A 63 14.85 4.50 -13.88
N ARG A 64 14.39 4.80 -15.10
CA ARG A 64 13.21 5.62 -15.35
C ARG A 64 11.95 4.98 -14.75
N LEU A 65 11.74 3.69 -15.01
CA LEU A 65 10.61 2.94 -14.44
C LEU A 65 10.59 3.01 -12.90
N ARG A 66 11.75 2.83 -12.24
CA ARG A 66 11.83 2.93 -10.76
C ARG A 66 11.45 4.32 -10.26
N PHE A 67 11.91 5.36 -10.94
CA PHE A 67 11.60 6.74 -10.61
C PHE A 67 10.09 7.00 -10.73
N GLU A 68 9.49 6.64 -11.86
CA GLU A 68 8.06 6.85 -12.10
C GLU A 68 7.17 6.06 -11.14
N LEU A 69 7.54 4.81 -10.84
CA LEU A 69 6.81 4.01 -9.84
C LEU A 69 6.94 4.59 -8.44
N ALA A 70 8.13 5.07 -8.04
CA ALA A 70 8.35 5.69 -6.74
C ALA A 70 7.53 6.99 -6.59
N GLU A 71 7.46 7.82 -7.63
CA GLU A 71 6.60 9.02 -7.62
C GLU A 71 5.11 8.67 -7.51
N LYS A 72 4.66 7.64 -8.24
CA LYS A 72 3.26 7.17 -8.20
C LYS A 72 2.84 6.66 -6.80
N MET A 73 3.78 6.22 -5.96
CA MET A 73 3.46 5.73 -4.61
C MET A 73 2.92 6.80 -3.65
N LEU A 74 3.13 8.10 -3.94
CA LEU A 74 2.60 9.19 -3.11
C LEU A 74 1.07 9.10 -3.02
N GLN A 75 0.41 9.01 -4.17
CA GLN A 75 -1.05 9.02 -4.27
C GLN A 75 -1.53 8.17 -5.46
N PRO A 76 -1.36 6.83 -5.41
CA PRO A 76 -1.61 5.96 -6.55
C PRO A 76 -3.09 5.88 -6.95
N CYS A 77 -3.99 6.21 -6.01
CA CYS A 77 -5.45 6.11 -6.20
C CYS A 77 -6.15 7.47 -6.18
N GLY A 78 -5.40 8.58 -6.30
CA GLY A 78 -5.95 9.93 -6.13
C GLY A 78 -6.32 10.26 -4.67
N PRO A 79 -6.92 11.46 -4.44
CA PRO A 79 -7.35 11.88 -3.12
C PRO A 79 -8.38 10.93 -2.52
N PRO A 80 -8.41 10.79 -1.18
CA PRO A 80 -9.46 10.03 -0.52
C PRO A 80 -10.84 10.62 -0.85
N PRO A 81 -11.87 9.77 -0.97
CA PRO A 81 -13.24 10.25 -1.18
C PRO A 81 -13.67 11.13 -0.01
N GLU A 82 -14.51 12.12 -0.28
CA GLU A 82 -15.15 12.91 0.78
C GLU A 82 -15.93 11.97 1.70
N GLU A 83 -15.79 12.17 3.02
CA GLU A 83 -16.58 11.45 4.01
C GLU A 83 -18.05 11.68 3.69
N ARG A 84 -18.79 10.59 3.49
CA ARG A 84 -20.23 10.68 3.27
C ARG A 84 -20.85 11.11 4.60
N LEU A 85 -21.39 12.33 4.61
CA LEU A 85 -22.22 12.85 5.70
C LEU A 85 -23.64 12.30 5.51
N ASP A 86 -23.84 11.02 5.80
CA ASP A 86 -25.17 10.39 5.89
C ASP A 86 -25.52 9.99 7.34
#